data_AF-A0A355IN45-F1
#
_entry.id   AF-A0A355IN45-F1
#
_cell.length_a   1.000
_cell.length_b   1.000
_cell.length_c   1.000
_cell.angle_alpha   90.00
_cell.angle_beta   90.00
_cell.angle_gamma   90.00
#
_symmetry.space_group_name_H-M   'P 1'
#
loop_
_entity.id
_entity.type
_entity.pdbx_description
1 polymer ?
#
loop_
_entity_poly.entity_id
_entity_poly.type
_entity_poly.pdbx_seq_one_letter_code
_entity_poly.pdbx_strand_id
1 'polypeptide(L)'
;MKKLNTFDWLCDLPEAQQQTDWVEVQFKNTRKGYFLNSNKIQLEKGDVVAVESNPGHDIGEVTLTGALVLKQMKKNNYRVDRQEVRRVYRKAR
;
A
#
# COMPACT_ATOMS: atom_id res chain seq x y z
N MET A 1 -27.12 -2.14 25.82
CA MET A 1 -25.72 -1.86 25.43
C MET A 1 -25.60 -1.99 23.92
N LYS A 2 -25.43 -0.87 23.21
CA LYS A 2 -25.25 -0.84 21.73
C LYS A 2 -23.85 -1.36 21.39
N LYS A 3 -23.75 -2.40 20.55
CA LYS A 3 -22.65 -2.56 19.60
C LYS A 3 -23.30 -2.57 18.22
N LEU A 4 -23.16 -1.44 17.52
CA LEU A 4 -23.57 -1.31 16.14
C LEU A 4 -22.72 -2.30 15.33
N ASN A 5 -23.34 -3.40 14.90
CA ASN A 5 -22.89 -4.12 13.72
C ASN A 5 -23.12 -3.17 12.55
N THR A 6 -22.12 -2.34 12.25
CA THR A 6 -22.04 -1.67 10.96
C THR A 6 -21.77 -2.77 9.95
N PHE A 7 -22.85 -3.31 9.38
CA PHE A 7 -22.79 -4.04 8.13
C PHE A 7 -22.23 -3.07 7.09
N ASP A 8 -20.97 -3.29 6.71
CA ASP A 8 -20.31 -2.58 5.63
C ASP A 8 -20.83 -3.17 4.31
N TRP A 9 -22.00 -2.70 3.86
CA TRP A 9 -22.60 -3.08 2.58
C TRP A 9 -21.87 -2.45 1.37
N LEU A 10 -20.66 -1.94 1.60
CA LEU A 10 -19.79 -1.31 0.61
C LEU A 10 -18.52 -2.14 0.33
N CYS A 11 -18.54 -3.44 0.65
CA CYS A 11 -17.43 -4.34 0.34
C CYS A 11 -17.37 -4.80 -1.14
N ASP A 12 -18.36 -4.48 -1.98
CA ASP A 12 -18.42 -4.95 -3.38
C ASP A 12 -18.17 -3.85 -4.42
N LEU A 13 -17.04 -3.15 -4.30
CA LEU A 13 -16.42 -2.48 -5.45
C LEU A 13 -15.01 -3.05 -5.68
N PRO A 14 -14.90 -4.28 -6.24
CA PRO A 14 -13.61 -4.83 -6.65
C PRO A 14 -12.88 -3.94 -7.68
N GLU A 15 -13.61 -3.06 -8.38
CA GLU A 15 -13.05 -2.05 -9.29
C GLU A 15 -12.25 -0.94 -8.59
N ALA A 16 -12.54 -0.64 -7.31
CA ALA A 16 -11.79 0.37 -6.56
C ALA A 16 -10.41 -0.15 -6.12
N GLN A 17 -10.28 -1.46 -5.92
CA GLN A 17 -9.03 -2.11 -5.52
C GLN A 17 -8.00 -2.14 -6.67
N GLN A 18 -8.46 -2.25 -7.92
CA GLN A 18 -7.59 -2.35 -9.12
C GLN A 18 -7.26 -1.02 -9.80
N GLN A 19 -7.65 0.13 -9.23
CA GLN A 19 -7.38 1.42 -9.88
C GLN A 19 -5.89 1.78 -9.97
N THR A 20 -5.03 1.13 -9.19
CA THR A 20 -3.58 1.43 -9.20
C THR A 20 -2.76 0.29 -8.61
N ASP A 21 -1.60 0.03 -9.20
CA ASP A 21 -0.60 -0.89 -8.67
C ASP A 21 0.26 -0.26 -7.56
N TRP A 22 0.02 1.00 -7.20
CA TRP A 22 0.73 1.68 -6.13
C TRP A 22 0.20 1.27 -4.75
N VAL A 23 1.12 1.02 -3.82
CA VAL A 23 0.81 0.70 -2.42
C VAL A 23 1.62 1.59 -1.47
N GLU A 24 1.01 1.97 -0.35
CA GLU A 24 1.71 2.62 0.76
C GLU A 24 2.14 1.55 1.76
N VAL A 25 3.42 1.56 2.11
CA VAL A 25 4.02 0.65 3.10
C VAL A 25 4.62 1.48 4.23
N GLN A 26 4.29 1.11 5.46
CA GLN A 26 4.83 1.70 6.68
C GLN A 26 5.85 0.76 7.32
N PHE A 27 6.97 1.34 7.75
CA PHE A 27 8.04 0.64 8.45
C PHE A 27 7.99 0.93 9.95
N LYS A 28 8.66 0.09 10.74
CA LYS A 28 8.68 0.16 12.22
C LYS A 28 9.10 1.52 12.80
N ASN A 29 9.79 2.37 12.04
CA ASN A 29 10.25 3.68 12.50
C ASN A 29 9.38 4.84 11.98
N THR A 30 8.06 4.63 11.83
CA THR A 30 7.07 5.61 11.31
C THR A 30 7.28 6.11 9.87
N ARG A 31 8.39 5.74 9.23
CA ARG A 31 8.66 6.03 7.82
C ARG A 31 7.61 5.35 6.95
N LYS A 32 7.01 6.13 6.05
CA LYS A 32 6.12 5.64 5.00
C LYS A 32 6.83 5.74 3.66
N GLY A 33 6.63 4.75 2.82
CA GLY A 33 7.09 4.75 1.44
C GLY A 33 5.97 4.32 0.50
N TYR A 34 6.02 4.80 -0.74
CA TYR A 34 5.13 4.32 -1.79
C TYR A 34 5.93 3.37 -2.68
N PHE A 35 5.31 2.24 -2.99
CA PHE A 35 5.94 1.16 -3.73
C PHE A 35 5.02 0.73 -4.87
N LEU A 36 5.63 0.30 -5.97
CA LEU A 36 4.88 -0.24 -7.11
C LEU A 36 4.79 -1.76 -6.99
N ASN A 37 3.57 -2.28 -7.03
CA ASN A 37 3.29 -3.70 -7.06
C ASN A 37 3.45 -4.26 -8.50
N SER A 38 4.68 -4.33 -8.98
CA SER A 38 4.98 -4.82 -10.34
C SER A 38 4.54 -6.27 -10.55
N ASN A 39 4.45 -7.06 -9.48
CA ASN A 39 4.04 -8.47 -9.51
C ASN A 39 2.53 -8.67 -9.42
N LYS A 40 1.73 -7.57 -9.33
CA LYS A 40 0.27 -7.60 -9.19
C LYS A 40 -0.22 -8.58 -8.12
N ILE A 41 0.54 -8.67 -7.04
CA ILE A 41 0.21 -9.54 -5.91
C ILE A 41 -1.04 -8.95 -5.23
N GLN A 42 -1.97 -9.78 -4.80
CA GLN A 42 -3.08 -9.30 -3.99
C GLN A 42 -2.55 -8.83 -2.65
N LEU A 43 -2.53 -7.51 -2.45
CA LEU A 43 -2.05 -6.84 -1.23
C LEU A 43 -3.24 -6.19 -0.55
N GLU A 44 -3.39 -6.48 0.73
CA GLU A 44 -4.44 -5.91 1.56
C GLU A 44 -3.83 -5.07 2.68
N LYS A 45 -4.63 -4.17 3.26
CA LYS A 45 -4.20 -3.37 4.40
C LYS A 45 -3.89 -4.31 5.58
N GLY A 46 -2.71 -4.17 6.17
CA GLY A 46 -2.19 -5.01 7.25
C GLY A 46 -1.30 -6.16 6.76
N ASP A 47 -1.17 -6.36 5.45
CA ASP A 47 -0.23 -7.35 4.92
C ASP A 47 1.21 -6.91 5.14
N VAL A 48 2.06 -7.86 5.52
CA VAL A 48 3.50 -7.62 5.64
C VAL A 48 4.16 -7.96 4.31
N VAL A 49 4.86 -7.00 3.73
CA VAL A 49 5.50 -7.12 2.41
C VAL A 49 6.98 -6.81 2.48
N ALA A 50 7.75 -7.52 1.65
CA ALA A 50 9.15 -7.22 1.40
C ALA A 50 9.25 -6.29 0.18
N VAL A 51 9.91 -5.15 0.37
CA VAL A 51 10.12 -4.12 -0.64
C VAL A 51 11.60 -3.93 -0.94
N GLU A 52 11.87 -3.35 -2.10
CA GLU A 52 13.21 -2.97 -2.52
C GLU A 52 13.78 -1.81 -1.70
N SER A 53 15.03 -1.98 -1.26
CA SER A 53 15.80 -0.93 -0.59
C SER A 53 17.26 -0.97 -1.02
N ASN A 54 17.99 0.11 -0.77
CA ASN A 54 19.37 0.24 -1.21
C ASN A 54 20.27 0.52 0.01
N PRO A 55 21.12 -0.42 0.46
CA PRO A 55 21.29 -1.82 0.01
C PRO A 55 20.30 -2.80 0.68
N GLY A 56 19.69 -3.71 -0.09
CA GLY A 56 18.98 -4.90 0.41
C GLY A 56 17.46 -4.89 0.25
N HIS A 57 16.75 -5.36 1.27
CA HIS A 57 15.29 -5.44 1.29
C HIS A 57 14.77 -4.89 2.62
N ASP A 58 13.74 -4.08 2.57
CA ASP A 58 13.02 -3.61 3.75
C ASP A 58 11.73 -4.42 3.91
N ILE A 59 11.33 -4.67 5.16
CA ILE A 59 10.06 -5.33 5.48
C ILE A 59 9.14 -4.30 6.14
N GLY A 60 7.98 -4.09 5.54
CA GLY A 60 6.99 -3.16 6.07
C GLY A 60 5.58 -3.70 5.97
N GLU A 61 4.66 -3.00 6.61
CA GLU A 61 3.24 -3.32 6.62
C GLU A 61 2.49 -2.40 5.65
N VAL A 62 1.59 -2.98 4.85
CA VAL A 62 0.76 -2.25 3.91
C VAL A 62 -0.28 -1.44 4.68
N THR A 63 -0.24 -0.11 4.55
CA THR A 63 -1.19 0.79 5.23
C THR A 63 -2.32 1.25 4.32
N LEU A 64 -2.04 1.41 3.02
CA LEU A 64 -3.02 1.80 2.01
C LEU A 64 -2.76 1.08 0.69
N THR A 65 -3.84 0.73 0.00
CA THR A 65 -3.83 0.16 -1.36
C THR A 65 -4.91 0.85 -2.21
N GLY A 66 -4.84 0.66 -3.54
CA GLY A 66 -5.84 1.19 -4.46
C GLY A 66 -5.88 2.72 -4.53
N ALA A 67 -7.04 3.28 -4.88
CA ALA A 67 -7.21 4.70 -5.19
C ALA A 67 -6.76 5.67 -4.07
N LEU A 68 -6.80 5.22 -2.82
CA LEU A 68 -6.40 6.02 -1.66
C LEU A 68 -4.91 6.37 -1.70
N VAL A 69 -4.08 5.48 -2.24
CA VAL A 69 -2.64 5.70 -2.39
C VAL A 69 -2.37 6.88 -3.32
N LEU A 70 -3.08 6.97 -4.44
CA LEU A 70 -2.96 8.10 -5.37
C LEU A 70 -3.35 9.43 -4.72
N LYS A 71 -4.42 9.43 -3.90
CA LYS A 71 -4.84 10.62 -3.16
C LYS A 71 -3.77 11.05 -2.17
N GLN A 72 -3.17 10.10 -1.47
CA GLN A 72 -2.12 10.34 -0.48
C GLN A 72 -0.81 10.81 -1.13
N MET A 73 -0.42 10.21 -2.25
CA MET A 73 0.72 10.63 -3.08
C MET A 73 0.53 12.06 -3.57
N LYS A 74 -0.64 12.41 -4.12
CA LYS A 74 -0.96 13.78 -4.54
C LYS A 74 -0.90 14.76 -3.36
N LYS A 75 -1.49 14.40 -2.21
CA LYS A 75 -1.47 15.22 -1.00
C LYS A 75 -0.06 15.46 -0.47
N ASN A 76 0.79 14.43 -0.50
CA ASN A 76 2.19 14.50 -0.10
C ASN A 76 3.11 15.03 -1.20
N ASN A 77 2.56 15.52 -2.32
CA ASN A 77 3.28 16.01 -3.49
C ASN A 77 4.39 15.04 -3.95
N TYR A 78 4.11 13.74 -3.88
CA TYR A 78 5.05 12.68 -4.20
C TYR A 78 5.35 12.68 -5.69
N ARG A 79 6.61 12.93 -6.05
CA ARG A 79 7.08 12.97 -7.44
C ARG A 79 7.85 11.70 -7.76
N VAL A 80 7.22 10.84 -8.56
CA VAL A 80 7.78 9.58 -9.06
C VAL A 80 9.10 9.83 -9.82
N ASP A 81 9.19 10.89 -10.63
CA ASP A 81 10.41 11.26 -11.37
C ASP A 81 11.62 11.61 -10.51
N ARG A 82 11.39 12.09 -9.28
CA ARG A 82 12.47 12.56 -8.39
C ARG A 82 12.87 11.52 -7.34
N GLN A 83 12.14 10.42 -7.24
CA GLN A 83 12.42 9.37 -6.27
C GLN A 83 12.61 8.05 -7.00
N GLU A 84 13.55 7.24 -6.53
CA GLU A 84 13.68 5.87 -7.02
C GLU A 84 12.35 5.12 -6.79
N VAL A 85 11.75 4.67 -7.87
CA VAL A 85 10.52 3.88 -7.85
C VAL A 85 10.85 2.49 -7.32
N ARG A 86 10.67 2.31 -6.03
CA ARG A 86 10.89 1.03 -5.35
C ARG A 86 9.71 0.11 -5.57
N ARG A 87 10.00 -1.19 -5.70
CA ARG A 87 8.98 -2.21 -6.01
C ARG A 87 8.73 -3.13 -4.83
N VAL A 88 7.52 -3.69 -4.78
CA VAL A 88 7.19 -4.79 -3.88
C VAL A 88 7.64 -6.09 -4.52
N TYR A 89 8.42 -6.91 -3.79
CA TYR A 89 8.87 -8.20 -4.28
C TYR A 89 7.91 -9.33 -3.95
N ARG A 90 7.53 -9.47 -2.67
CA ARG A 90 6.70 -10.57 -2.18
C ARG A 90 5.98 -10.21 -0.89
N LYS A 91 4.91 -10.96 -0.61
CA LYS A 91 4.35 -11.04 0.74
C LYS A 91 5.30 -11.81 1.65
N ALA A 92 5.51 -11.29 2.85
CA ALA A 92 6.34 -11.90 3.88
C ALA A 92 5.52 -12.75 4.86
N ARG A 93 4.19 -12.74 4.76
CA ARG A 93 3.26 -13.50 5.58
C ARG A 93 2.04 -13.93 4.79
#